data_AF-A0A2J8MF80-F1
#
_entry.id   AF-A0A2J8MF80-F1
#
_cell.length_a   1.000
_cell.length_b   1.000
_cell.length_c   1.000
_cell.angle_alpha   90.00
_cell.angle_beta   90.00
_cell.angle_gamma   90.00
#
_symmetry.space_group_name_H-M   'P 1'
#
loop_
_entity.id
_entity.type
_entity.pdbx_description
1 polymer ?
#
loop_
_entity_poly.entity_id
_entity_poly.type
_entity_poly.pdbx_seq_one_letter_code
_entity_poly.pdbx_strand_id
1 'polypeptide(L)'
;MSSETPTSRQLSEYLKHAKGRTRTAIRNGQVWEESLKRLRQKASLTNVTDPSLDLTSLSLEVGCGAPAPVVRCDPCSPYRTITGDCNNRRKPALGAANRALARWLPAEYEDGLSLPFGWTPGKTRNGFPLPLAREVSNKIVGYLNEEGVLDQNRSLLFMQWGQIVDHDLDFAPDTELGSSEYSKAQCDEYCIQGDNCFPIMFPPNDPKAGTQGKCMPFFRAGFVCPTPPYKSLAREQINALTSFLDASFVYSSEPSLASRLRNLSSPLGLMAVNQEVSDHGLPYLPYDSKKPSPCEFINTTARVPCFLAGKETEAQKC
;
A
#
# COMPACT_ATOMS: atom_id res chain seq x y z
N MET A 1 -28.25 14.15 -5.95
CA MET A 1 -27.06 13.28 -5.97
C MET A 1 -26.61 13.15 -4.52
N SER A 2 -26.55 11.90 -4.05
CA SER A 2 -26.54 11.49 -2.63
C SER A 2 -25.48 12.22 -1.77
N SER A 3 -25.90 12.65 -0.57
CA SER A 3 -25.12 13.27 0.49
C SER A 3 -24.47 12.23 1.43
N GLU A 4 -23.98 11.12 0.89
CA GLU A 4 -23.48 10.00 1.70
C GLU A 4 -21.99 10.14 2.02
N THR A 5 -21.66 10.16 3.32
CA THR A 5 -20.31 9.99 3.86
C THR A 5 -19.53 8.91 3.10
N PRO A 6 -18.29 9.17 2.65
CA PRO A 6 -17.58 8.30 1.77
C PRO A 6 -17.29 7.10 2.60
N THR A 7 -17.62 5.95 2.04
CA THR A 7 -17.40 4.72 2.77
C THR A 7 -15.90 4.57 3.02
N SER A 8 -15.55 3.85 4.08
CA SER A 8 -14.17 3.47 4.38
C SER A 8 -13.46 2.90 3.14
N ARG A 9 -14.19 2.17 2.29
CA ARG A 9 -13.78 1.73 0.96
C ARG A 9 -13.38 2.92 0.08
N GLN A 10 -14.25 3.88 -0.17
CA GLN A 10 -13.95 5.04 -1.04
C GLN A 10 -12.70 5.81 -0.57
N LEU A 11 -12.51 5.94 0.74
CA LEU A 11 -11.30 6.54 1.30
C LEU A 11 -10.04 5.67 1.04
N SER A 12 -10.11 4.36 1.26
CA SER A 12 -9.02 3.42 0.93
C SER A 12 -8.74 3.42 -0.58
N GLU A 13 -9.76 3.49 -1.44
CA GLU A 13 -9.57 3.55 -2.90
C GLU A 13 -8.87 4.82 -3.37
N TYR A 14 -9.04 5.91 -2.61
CA TYR A 14 -8.33 7.14 -2.87
C TYR A 14 -6.89 7.06 -2.36
N LEU A 15 -6.70 6.69 -1.09
CA LEU A 15 -5.46 6.86 -0.34
C LEU A 15 -4.47 5.70 -0.44
N LYS A 16 -4.97 4.48 -0.63
CA LYS A 16 -4.19 3.25 -0.49
C LYS A 16 -4.14 2.40 -1.75
N HIS A 17 -4.85 2.75 -2.81
CA HIS A 17 -4.77 1.99 -4.05
C HIS A 17 -3.46 2.20 -4.80
N ALA A 18 -2.88 1.07 -5.22
CA ALA A 18 -1.74 1.07 -6.11
C ALA A 18 -2.07 1.66 -7.49
N LYS A 19 -1.12 2.39 -8.09
CA LYS A 19 -1.26 2.92 -9.46
C LYS A 19 -0.08 2.51 -10.33
N GLY A 20 -0.22 2.75 -11.62
CA GLY A 20 0.86 2.58 -12.60
C GLY A 20 1.64 1.28 -12.44
N ARG A 21 2.96 1.40 -12.26
CA ARG A 21 3.86 0.23 -12.12
C ARG A 21 3.62 -0.56 -10.84
N THR A 22 3.25 0.09 -9.74
CA THR A 22 2.90 -0.58 -8.47
C THR A 22 1.73 -1.54 -8.66
N ARG A 23 0.68 -1.06 -9.34
CA ARG A 23 -0.52 -1.85 -9.64
C ARG A 23 -0.19 -3.08 -10.46
N THR A 24 0.64 -2.94 -11.50
CA THR A 24 1.06 -4.07 -12.33
C THR A 24 1.84 -5.10 -11.52
N ALA A 25 2.79 -4.66 -10.68
CA ALA A 25 3.56 -5.56 -9.83
C ALA A 25 2.67 -6.36 -8.87
N ILE A 26 1.68 -5.71 -8.25
CA ILE A 26 0.72 -6.38 -7.35
C ILE A 26 -0.14 -7.38 -8.11
N ARG A 27 -0.66 -7.02 -9.30
CA ARG A 27 -1.49 -7.92 -10.11
C ARG A 27 -0.72 -9.18 -10.52
N ASN A 28 0.54 -9.03 -10.92
CA ASN A 28 1.38 -10.17 -11.24
C ASN A 28 1.59 -11.07 -10.01
N GLY A 29 1.82 -10.47 -8.83
CA GLY A 29 1.90 -11.21 -7.56
C GLY A 29 0.63 -12.01 -7.26
N GLN A 30 -0.55 -11.38 -7.41
CA GLN A 30 -1.83 -12.03 -7.19
C GLN A 30 -2.07 -13.22 -8.14
N VAL A 31 -1.85 -13.02 -9.44
CA VAL A 31 -2.02 -14.10 -10.43
C VAL A 31 -1.04 -15.23 -10.14
N TRP A 32 0.20 -14.93 -9.74
CA TRP A 32 1.20 -15.93 -9.43
C TRP A 32 0.80 -16.78 -8.21
N GLU A 33 0.33 -16.15 -7.14
CA GLU A 33 -0.09 -16.87 -5.92
C GLU A 33 -1.30 -17.76 -6.18
N GLU A 34 -2.30 -17.27 -6.93
CA GLU A 34 -3.49 -18.05 -7.28
C GLU A 34 -3.17 -19.22 -8.22
N SER A 35 -2.29 -19.01 -9.21
CA SER A 35 -1.81 -20.10 -10.07
C SER A 35 -1.03 -21.13 -9.25
N LEU A 36 -0.17 -20.71 -8.31
CA LEU A 36 0.55 -21.64 -7.43
C LEU A 36 -0.41 -22.49 -6.61
N LYS A 37 -1.44 -21.89 -6.01
CA LYS A 37 -2.46 -22.61 -5.22
C LYS A 37 -3.17 -23.68 -6.05
N ARG A 38 -3.62 -23.32 -7.26
CA ARG A 38 -4.31 -24.25 -8.18
C ARG A 38 -3.40 -25.38 -8.64
N LEU A 39 -2.14 -25.10 -8.96
CA LEU A 39 -1.16 -26.12 -9.36
C LEU A 39 -0.87 -27.10 -8.22
N ARG A 40 -0.69 -26.61 -6.99
CA ARG A 40 -0.52 -27.46 -5.80
C ARG A 40 -1.73 -28.35 -5.51
N GLN A 41 -2.94 -27.82 -5.66
CA GLN A 41 -4.17 -28.61 -5.49
C GLN A 41 -4.25 -29.74 -6.53
N LYS A 42 -3.94 -29.45 -7.79
CA LYS A 42 -3.94 -30.45 -8.86
C LYS A 42 -2.88 -31.54 -8.64
N ALA A 43 -1.67 -31.14 -8.25
CA ALA A 43 -0.59 -32.07 -7.91
C ALA A 43 -0.96 -32.99 -6.73
N SER A 44 -1.66 -32.46 -5.71
CA SER A 44 -2.16 -33.28 -4.61
C SER A 44 -3.27 -34.27 -5.00
N LEU A 45 -3.98 -34.02 -6.11
CA LEU A 45 -5.06 -34.89 -6.60
C LEU A 45 -4.54 -35.99 -7.54
N THR A 46 -3.43 -35.75 -8.22
CA THR A 46 -2.77 -36.73 -9.06
C THR A 46 -1.62 -37.34 -8.27
N ASN A 47 -1.74 -38.60 -7.79
CA ASN A 47 -0.67 -39.38 -7.12
C ASN A 47 0.56 -39.66 -8.02
N VAL A 48 0.89 -38.76 -8.95
CA VAL A 48 2.11 -38.75 -9.72
C VAL A 48 3.16 -38.08 -8.84
N THR A 49 4.29 -38.75 -8.62
CA THR A 49 5.53 -38.11 -8.14
C THR A 49 5.86 -36.97 -9.09
N ASP A 50 5.41 -35.78 -8.74
CA ASP A 50 5.37 -34.59 -9.59
C ASP A 50 6.79 -34.19 -9.99
N PRO A 51 7.11 -33.94 -11.29
CA PRO A 51 8.29 -33.17 -11.61
C PRO A 51 8.17 -31.82 -10.87
N SER A 52 9.21 -31.46 -10.11
CA SER A 52 9.25 -30.23 -9.32
C SER A 52 8.58 -29.07 -10.03
N LEU A 53 7.55 -28.48 -9.43
CA LEU A 53 6.82 -27.35 -10.00
C LEU A 53 7.80 -26.28 -10.50
N ASP A 54 7.82 -26.02 -11.81
CA ASP A 54 8.73 -25.04 -12.39
C ASP A 54 8.26 -23.61 -12.09
N LEU A 55 8.72 -23.11 -10.95
CA LEU A 55 8.44 -21.75 -10.48
C LEU A 55 8.98 -20.68 -11.42
N THR A 56 10.05 -20.98 -12.17
CA THR A 56 10.65 -20.05 -13.13
C THR A 56 9.73 -19.86 -14.32
N SER A 57 9.25 -20.97 -14.89
CA SER A 57 8.25 -20.92 -15.97
C SER A 57 6.96 -20.24 -15.51
N LEU A 58 6.47 -20.56 -14.31
CA LEU A 58 5.29 -19.88 -13.74
C LEU A 58 5.51 -18.36 -13.61
N SER A 59 6.66 -17.93 -13.07
CA SER A 59 6.99 -16.51 -12.97
C SER A 59 7.11 -15.83 -14.33
N LEU A 60 7.63 -16.52 -15.35
CA LEU A 60 7.75 -15.98 -16.71
C LEU A 60 6.37 -15.77 -17.34
N GLU A 61 5.50 -16.78 -17.28
CA GLU A 61 4.14 -16.74 -17.83
C GLU A 61 3.27 -15.66 -17.19
N VAL A 62 3.39 -15.48 -15.87
CA VAL A 62 2.65 -14.44 -15.13
C VAL A 62 3.24 -13.03 -15.31
N GLY A 63 4.43 -12.92 -15.91
CA GLY A 63 5.12 -11.63 -16.06
C GLY A 63 5.80 -11.14 -14.78
N CYS A 64 5.95 -12.00 -13.77
CA CYS A 64 6.81 -11.76 -12.61
C CYS A 64 8.30 -11.75 -12.98
N GLY A 65 8.67 -12.57 -13.97
CA GLY A 65 10.02 -12.70 -14.51
C GLY A 65 10.26 -11.88 -15.78
N ALA A 66 9.28 -11.08 -16.22
CA ALA A 66 9.52 -10.11 -17.29
C ALA A 66 10.70 -9.25 -16.85
N PRO A 67 11.81 -9.20 -17.61
CA PRO A 67 12.93 -8.36 -17.26
C PRO A 67 12.36 -6.98 -17.03
N ALA A 68 12.44 -6.46 -15.80
CA ALA A 68 12.22 -5.04 -15.57
C ALA A 68 13.03 -4.33 -16.67
N PRO A 69 12.40 -3.46 -17.48
CA PRO A 69 13.01 -2.94 -18.70
C PRO A 69 14.45 -2.56 -18.36
N VAL A 70 15.42 -3.23 -19.02
CA VAL A 70 16.83 -3.21 -18.59
C VAL A 70 17.19 -1.80 -18.22
N VAL A 71 17.34 -1.55 -16.92
CA VAL A 71 17.63 -0.20 -16.46
C VAL A 71 19.06 0.07 -16.91
N ARG A 72 19.20 0.79 -18.02
CA ARG A 72 20.49 1.22 -18.54
C ARG A 72 20.98 2.31 -17.60
N CYS A 73 21.81 1.89 -16.66
CA CYS A 73 22.45 2.81 -15.74
C CYS A 73 23.50 3.61 -16.50
N ASP A 74 23.33 4.93 -16.54
CA ASP A 74 24.42 5.84 -16.87
C ASP A 74 25.30 5.99 -15.62
N PRO A 75 26.51 5.40 -15.58
CA PRO A 75 27.38 5.46 -14.41
C PRO A 75 27.93 6.87 -14.15
N CYS A 76 27.81 7.77 -15.12
CA CYS A 76 28.29 9.15 -15.07
C CYS A 76 27.17 10.16 -14.80
N SER A 77 25.90 9.72 -14.72
CA SER A 77 24.80 10.63 -14.37
C SER A 77 25.05 11.25 -12.99
N PRO A 78 25.02 12.60 -12.87
CA PRO A 78 25.19 13.26 -11.58
C PRO A 78 23.90 13.25 -10.75
N TYR A 79 22.78 12.79 -11.30
CA TYR A 79 21.46 12.83 -10.68
C TYR A 79 20.91 11.43 -10.39
N ARG A 80 20.06 11.37 -9.36
CA ARG A 80 19.26 10.18 -9.02
C ARG A 80 18.23 9.91 -10.11
N THR A 81 17.91 8.64 -10.31
CA THR A 81 16.71 8.26 -11.08
C THR A 81 15.47 8.46 -10.21
N ILE A 82 14.34 8.80 -10.83
CA ILE A 82 13.03 8.90 -10.13
C ILE A 82 12.65 7.59 -9.44
N THR A 83 13.11 6.46 -9.98
CA THR A 83 12.71 5.12 -9.51
C THR A 83 13.60 4.58 -8.40
N GLY A 84 14.72 5.25 -8.10
CA GLY A 84 15.77 4.76 -7.22
C GLY A 84 16.67 3.68 -7.84
N ASP A 85 16.38 3.21 -9.06
CA ASP A 85 17.26 2.27 -9.75
C ASP A 85 18.63 2.93 -10.05
N CYS A 86 19.67 2.10 -10.20
CA CYS A 86 21.05 2.49 -10.47
C CYS A 86 21.79 3.19 -9.33
N ASN A 87 21.15 3.40 -8.17
CA ASN A 87 21.84 3.91 -6.98
C ASN A 87 23.00 2.97 -6.56
N ASN A 88 22.72 1.67 -6.47
CA ASN A 88 23.74 0.66 -6.19
C ASN A 88 24.33 0.10 -7.50
N ARG A 89 25.61 0.40 -7.77
CA ARG A 89 26.30 -0.02 -9.01
C ARG A 89 26.39 -1.53 -9.23
N ARG A 90 26.39 -2.34 -8.16
CA ARG A 90 26.49 -3.80 -8.25
C ARG A 90 25.12 -4.47 -8.36
N LYS A 91 24.12 -3.90 -7.69
CA LYS A 91 22.74 -4.37 -7.65
C LYS A 91 21.80 -3.20 -7.95
N PRO A 92 21.64 -2.80 -9.23
CA PRO A 92 20.92 -1.58 -9.60
C PRO A 92 19.52 -1.42 -9.04
N ALA A 93 18.85 -2.54 -8.76
CA ALA A 93 17.49 -2.60 -8.19
C ALA A 93 17.41 -2.34 -6.68
N LEU A 94 18.52 -2.32 -5.95
CA LEU A 94 18.52 -2.26 -4.50
C LEU A 94 18.09 -0.87 -4.01
N GLY A 95 16.96 -0.81 -3.29
CA GLY A 95 16.34 0.42 -2.82
C GLY A 95 15.42 1.11 -3.84
N ALA A 96 15.25 0.53 -5.03
CA ALA A 96 14.33 1.04 -6.04
C ALA A 96 12.86 0.74 -5.69
N ALA A 97 11.98 1.63 -6.13
CA ALA A 97 10.54 1.54 -5.91
C ALA A 97 9.90 0.33 -6.60
N ASN A 98 8.71 -0.05 -6.11
CA ASN A 98 7.89 -1.15 -6.62
C ASN A 98 8.53 -2.54 -6.49
N ARG A 99 9.23 -2.76 -5.37
CA ARG A 99 9.91 -4.02 -5.05
C ARG A 99 9.50 -4.51 -3.66
N ALA A 100 9.80 -5.77 -3.36
CA ALA A 100 9.56 -6.34 -2.04
C ALA A 100 10.25 -5.51 -0.94
N LEU A 101 9.55 -5.28 0.16
CA LEU A 101 10.18 -4.86 1.41
C LEU A 101 11.25 -5.87 1.83
N ALA A 102 12.33 -5.37 2.41
CA ALA A 102 13.39 -6.25 2.90
C ALA A 102 12.92 -7.01 4.14
N ARG A 103 13.23 -8.31 4.18
CA ARG A 103 13.04 -9.14 5.37
C ARG A 103 14.34 -9.25 6.16
N TRP A 104 14.34 -8.73 7.38
CA TRP A 104 15.42 -8.98 8.34
C TRP A 104 15.30 -10.36 9.00
N LEU A 105 14.06 -10.86 9.12
CA LEU A 105 13.73 -12.20 9.61
C LEU A 105 12.76 -12.88 8.64
N PRO A 106 12.71 -14.23 8.61
CA PRO A 106 11.74 -14.97 7.81
C PRO A 106 10.29 -14.55 8.10
N ALA A 107 9.42 -14.65 7.09
CA ALA A 107 8.00 -14.38 7.27
C ALA A 107 7.35 -15.42 8.21
N GLU A 108 6.42 -14.96 9.04
CA GLU A 108 5.58 -15.82 9.86
C GLU A 108 4.11 -15.66 9.45
N TYR A 109 3.60 -16.67 8.75
CA TYR A 109 2.19 -16.78 8.36
C TYR A 109 1.60 -18.05 8.98
N GLU A 110 0.28 -18.06 9.17
CA GLU A 110 -0.47 -19.18 9.77
C GLU A 110 -0.26 -20.49 8.99
N ASP A 111 -0.16 -20.38 7.66
CA ASP A 111 0.09 -21.48 6.71
C ASP A 111 1.55 -21.54 6.23
N GLY A 112 2.43 -20.69 6.79
CA GLY A 112 3.82 -20.53 6.35
C GLY A 112 3.98 -19.86 4.99
N LEU A 113 2.90 -19.39 4.35
CA LEU A 113 2.94 -18.85 2.99
C LEU A 113 2.31 -17.46 2.91
N SER A 114 1.00 -17.33 3.16
CA SER A 114 0.32 -16.07 2.92
C SER A 114 -0.91 -15.82 3.79
N LEU A 115 -1.38 -16.75 4.62
CA LEU A 115 -2.50 -16.48 5.52
C LEU A 115 -2.01 -15.80 6.80
N PRO A 116 -2.53 -14.60 7.17
CA PRO A 116 -2.13 -13.95 8.41
C PRO A 116 -2.62 -14.76 9.61
N PHE A 117 -1.90 -14.71 10.72
CA PHE A 117 -2.41 -15.27 11.97
C PHE A 117 -3.72 -14.58 12.37
N GLY A 118 -4.69 -15.39 12.81
CA GLY A 118 -6.05 -14.92 13.09
C GLY A 118 -6.99 -15.00 11.88
N TRP A 119 -6.52 -15.51 10.74
CA TRP A 119 -7.37 -15.79 9.59
C TRP A 119 -8.32 -16.95 9.87
N THR A 120 -7.81 -18.11 10.32
CA THR A 120 -8.65 -19.28 10.56
C THR A 120 -9.12 -19.30 12.02
N PRO A 121 -10.44 -19.36 12.29
CA PRO A 121 -10.96 -19.51 13.64
C PRO A 121 -10.37 -20.74 14.35
N GLY A 122 -9.89 -20.57 15.58
CA GLY A 122 -9.33 -21.65 16.39
C GLY A 122 -7.86 -21.99 16.11
N LYS A 123 -7.22 -21.43 15.07
CA LYS A 123 -5.78 -21.56 14.89
C LYS A 123 -5.03 -20.71 15.93
N THR A 124 -4.02 -21.33 16.53
CA THR A 124 -3.19 -20.71 17.57
C THR A 124 -1.85 -20.28 17.03
N ARG A 125 -1.23 -19.30 17.70
CA ARG A 125 0.19 -18.98 17.52
C ARG A 125 0.91 -19.29 18.83
N ASN A 126 1.94 -20.13 18.74
CA ASN A 126 2.70 -20.60 19.92
C ASN A 126 1.81 -21.23 21.01
N GLY A 127 0.74 -21.92 20.61
CA GLY A 127 -0.19 -22.58 21.54
C GLY A 127 -1.32 -21.71 22.09
N PHE A 128 -1.36 -20.41 21.78
CA PHE A 128 -2.39 -19.49 22.28
C PHE A 128 -3.26 -18.91 21.15
N PRO A 129 -4.56 -18.67 21.40
CA PRO A 129 -5.40 -17.92 20.48
C PRO A 129 -4.94 -16.46 20.39
N LEU A 130 -5.03 -15.85 19.20
CA LEU A 130 -4.76 -14.42 19.06
C LEU A 130 -5.98 -13.61 19.51
N PRO A 131 -5.79 -12.52 20.29
CA PRO A 131 -6.88 -11.61 20.62
C PRO A 131 -7.32 -10.82 19.37
N LEU A 132 -8.57 -10.33 19.39
CA LEU A 132 -9.04 -9.41 18.35
C LEU A 132 -8.23 -8.10 18.41
N ALA A 133 -7.78 -7.60 17.25
CA ALA A 133 -7.01 -6.36 17.18
C ALA A 133 -7.74 -5.18 17.84
N ARG A 134 -9.06 -5.10 17.63
CA ARG A 134 -9.89 -4.07 18.27
C ARG A 134 -10.02 -4.25 19.78
N GLU A 135 -10.05 -5.49 20.28
CA GLU A 135 -10.11 -5.74 21.72
C GLU A 135 -8.84 -5.28 22.43
N VAL A 136 -7.67 -5.55 21.83
CA VAL A 136 -6.39 -5.03 22.31
C VAL A 136 -6.41 -3.49 22.30
N SER A 137 -6.89 -2.88 21.22
CA SER A 137 -7.05 -1.42 21.12
C SER A 137 -7.93 -0.86 22.25
N ASN A 138 -9.08 -1.46 22.50
CA ASN A 138 -10.03 -1.02 23.53
C ASN A 138 -9.45 -1.16 24.95
N LYS A 139 -8.76 -2.26 25.23
CA LYS A 139 -8.30 -2.58 26.59
C LYS A 139 -6.94 -1.98 26.95
N ILE A 140 -6.09 -1.69 25.97
CA ILE A 140 -4.69 -1.30 26.21
C ILE A 140 -4.36 0.09 25.66
N VAL A 141 -4.82 0.42 24.46
CA VAL A 141 -4.36 1.63 23.74
C VAL A 141 -5.21 2.86 24.09
N GLY A 142 -6.51 2.66 24.34
CA GLY A 142 -7.43 3.76 24.61
C GLY A 142 -7.20 4.44 25.96
N TYR A 143 -7.34 5.77 25.98
CA TYR A 143 -7.39 6.59 27.19
C TYR A 143 -8.52 7.63 27.03
N LEU A 144 -9.10 8.07 28.16
CA LEU A 144 -10.22 9.02 28.16
C LEU A 144 -9.80 10.44 28.60
N ASN A 145 -8.77 10.55 29.44
CA ASN A 145 -8.29 11.83 29.93
C ASN A 145 -7.11 12.31 29.07
N GLU A 146 -7.26 13.44 28.41
CA GLU A 146 -6.21 14.07 27.61
C GLU A 146 -5.38 15.09 28.42
N GLU A 147 -5.71 15.31 29.69
CA GLU A 147 -4.94 16.21 30.55
C GLU A 147 -3.51 15.68 30.75
N GLY A 148 -2.51 16.54 30.53
CA GLY A 148 -1.10 16.22 30.76
C GLY A 148 -0.45 15.30 29.73
N VAL A 149 -1.12 14.96 28.62
CA VAL A 149 -0.56 14.06 27.59
C VAL A 149 0.43 14.74 26.63
N LEU A 150 0.52 16.08 26.67
CA LEU A 150 1.41 16.84 25.79
C LEU A 150 2.87 16.72 26.23
N ASP A 151 3.75 16.46 25.26
CA ASP A 151 5.19 16.47 25.47
C ASP A 151 5.69 17.91 25.69
N GLN A 152 6.25 18.17 26.87
CA GLN A 152 6.71 19.51 27.28
C GLN A 152 8.02 19.94 26.58
N ASN A 153 8.72 19.00 25.93
CA ASN A 153 10.03 19.21 25.33
C ASN A 153 10.05 18.88 23.83
N ARG A 154 8.89 18.73 23.17
CA ARG A 154 8.78 18.48 21.73
C ARG A 154 7.70 19.36 21.11
N SER A 155 8.09 20.14 20.10
CA SER A 155 7.12 20.84 19.25
C SER A 155 6.34 19.85 18.38
N LEU A 156 5.15 20.22 17.92
CA LEU A 156 4.36 19.42 16.98
C LEU A 156 5.12 19.08 15.67
N LEU A 157 6.07 19.93 15.26
CA LEU A 157 6.95 19.68 14.12
C LEU A 157 7.74 18.37 14.25
N PHE A 158 8.03 17.93 15.48
CA PHE A 158 8.71 16.66 15.74
C PHE A 158 7.91 15.48 15.18
N MET A 159 6.60 15.43 15.49
CA MET A 159 5.70 14.39 14.96
C MET A 159 5.55 14.52 13.45
N GLN A 160 5.34 15.76 12.96
CA GLN A 160 5.13 16.00 11.54
C GLN A 160 6.33 15.62 10.67
N TRP A 161 7.55 15.89 11.15
CA TRP A 161 8.78 15.50 10.46
C TRP A 161 8.95 13.98 10.41
N GLY A 162 8.58 13.28 11.49
CA GLY A 162 8.53 11.82 11.49
C GLY A 162 7.64 11.26 10.38
N GLN A 163 6.45 11.84 10.21
CA GLN A 163 5.54 11.44 9.12
C GLN A 163 6.10 11.76 7.73
N ILE A 164 6.74 12.93 7.54
CA ILE A 164 7.37 13.29 6.26
C ILE A 164 8.47 12.28 5.89
N VAL A 165 9.31 11.92 6.87
CA VAL A 165 10.40 10.95 6.67
C VAL A 165 9.86 9.57 6.36
N ASP A 166 8.89 9.07 7.12
CA ASP A 166 8.17 7.82 6.84
C ASP A 166 7.62 7.84 5.40
N HIS A 167 7.01 8.97 5.03
CA HIS A 167 6.44 9.15 3.72
C HIS A 167 7.45 9.23 2.57
N ASP A 168 8.74 9.44 2.84
CA ASP A 168 9.80 9.36 1.84
C ASP A 168 10.36 7.93 1.68
N LEU A 169 10.18 7.08 2.70
CA LEU A 169 10.86 5.79 2.78
C LEU A 169 9.99 4.60 2.40
N ASP A 170 8.70 4.62 2.77
CA ASP A 170 7.85 3.48 2.52
C ASP A 170 6.37 3.78 2.27
N PHE A 171 5.79 2.91 1.45
CA PHE A 171 4.36 2.82 1.23
C PHE A 171 4.00 1.44 0.69
N ALA A 172 3.23 0.68 1.48
CA ALA A 172 2.63 -0.59 1.06
C ALA A 172 1.14 -0.38 0.75
N PRO A 173 0.76 -0.10 -0.51
CA PRO A 173 -0.64 0.11 -0.88
C PRO A 173 -1.47 -1.16 -0.71
N ASP A 174 -2.78 -1.00 -0.56
CA ASP A 174 -3.75 -2.09 -0.49
C ASP A 174 -3.88 -2.77 -1.86
N THR A 175 -4.21 -4.07 -1.87
CA THR A 175 -4.56 -4.78 -3.11
C THR A 175 -5.87 -4.24 -3.70
N GLU A 176 -5.88 -3.93 -4.99
CA GLU A 176 -7.06 -3.36 -5.66
C GLU A 176 -8.20 -4.36 -5.90
N LEU A 177 -7.88 -5.64 -5.99
CA LEU A 177 -8.79 -6.70 -6.43
C LEU A 177 -9.15 -7.61 -5.25
N GLY A 178 -10.44 -7.83 -5.04
CA GLY A 178 -10.91 -9.17 -4.68
C GLY A 178 -11.11 -9.97 -5.97
N SER A 179 -11.18 -11.30 -5.88
CA SER A 179 -11.55 -12.13 -7.04
C SER A 179 -12.96 -11.77 -7.55
N SER A 180 -13.37 -12.30 -8.70
CA SER A 180 -14.75 -12.21 -9.17
C SER A 180 -15.77 -12.79 -8.17
N GLU A 181 -15.32 -13.58 -7.18
CA GLU A 181 -16.14 -14.19 -6.14
C GLU A 181 -16.28 -13.31 -4.88
N TYR A 182 -15.33 -12.40 -4.62
CA TYR A 182 -15.35 -11.50 -3.45
C TYR A 182 -15.19 -10.03 -3.82
N SER A 183 -16.29 -9.27 -3.86
CA SER A 183 -16.23 -7.83 -4.12
C SER A 183 -15.83 -7.05 -2.87
N LYS A 184 -15.21 -5.87 -3.03
CA LYS A 184 -14.93 -4.97 -1.89
C LYS A 184 -16.19 -4.57 -1.11
N ALA A 185 -17.36 -4.59 -1.75
CA ALA A 185 -18.64 -4.38 -1.09
C ALA A 185 -18.93 -5.49 -0.07
N GLN A 186 -18.52 -6.74 -0.33
CA GLN A 186 -18.70 -7.81 0.65
C GLN A 186 -17.86 -7.65 1.92
N CYS A 187 -16.69 -7.03 1.78
CA CYS A 187 -15.84 -6.70 2.92
C CYS A 187 -16.43 -5.57 3.77
N ASP A 188 -16.85 -4.49 3.11
CA ASP A 188 -17.36 -3.25 3.72
C ASP A 188 -18.75 -3.46 4.35
N GLU A 189 -19.66 -4.13 3.65
CA GLU A 189 -21.08 -4.24 4.06
C GLU A 189 -21.36 -5.48 4.93
N TYR A 190 -20.70 -6.62 4.63
CA TYR A 190 -21.07 -7.91 5.24
C TYR A 190 -19.99 -8.49 6.14
N CYS A 191 -18.82 -7.86 6.26
CA CYS A 191 -17.70 -8.36 7.06
C CYS A 191 -17.27 -9.78 6.67
N ILE A 192 -17.37 -10.12 5.38
CA ILE A 192 -17.03 -11.45 4.88
C ILE A 192 -15.52 -11.50 4.63
N GLN A 193 -14.81 -12.28 5.45
CA GLN A 193 -13.41 -12.59 5.23
C GLN A 193 -13.25 -13.47 3.98
N GLY A 194 -12.33 -13.11 3.10
CA GLY A 194 -12.07 -13.80 1.85
C GLY A 194 -11.07 -13.04 0.98
N ASP A 195 -10.26 -13.76 0.21
CA ASP A 195 -9.19 -13.20 -0.63
C ASP A 195 -8.30 -12.17 0.11
N ASN A 196 -8.49 -10.88 -0.21
CA ASN A 196 -7.77 -9.77 0.36
C ASN A 196 -8.60 -8.96 1.37
N CYS A 197 -9.85 -9.34 1.63
CA CYS A 197 -10.62 -8.81 2.75
C CYS A 197 -10.24 -9.56 4.04
N PHE A 198 -9.74 -8.82 5.03
CA PHE A 198 -9.42 -9.34 6.36
C PHE A 198 -10.02 -8.42 7.43
N PRO A 199 -11.35 -8.48 7.64
CA PRO A 199 -12.08 -7.49 8.43
C PRO A 199 -11.67 -7.52 9.90
N ILE A 200 -11.58 -6.34 10.52
CA ILE A 200 -11.30 -6.21 11.94
C ILE A 200 -12.62 -6.32 12.70
N MET A 201 -12.89 -7.51 13.23
CA MET A 201 -14.13 -7.79 13.97
C MET A 201 -14.19 -7.02 15.28
N PHE A 202 -15.38 -6.51 15.62
CA PHE A 202 -15.62 -5.89 16.90
C PHE A 202 -15.79 -6.95 18.00
N PRO A 203 -15.15 -6.78 19.17
CA PRO A 203 -15.41 -7.64 20.32
C PRO A 203 -16.83 -7.44 20.85
N PRO A 204 -17.34 -8.39 21.67
CA PRO A 204 -18.58 -8.17 22.42
C PRO A 204 -18.53 -6.87 23.21
N ASN A 205 -19.65 -6.13 23.22
CA ASN A 205 -19.81 -4.84 23.88
C ASN A 205 -18.95 -3.69 23.32
N ASP A 206 -18.34 -3.81 22.14
CA ASP A 206 -17.71 -2.65 21.49
C ASP A 206 -18.79 -1.59 21.17
N PRO A 207 -18.62 -0.33 21.59
CA PRO A 207 -19.57 0.74 21.27
C PRO A 207 -19.79 0.94 19.77
N LYS A 208 -18.79 0.58 18.94
CA LYS A 208 -18.90 0.64 17.47
C LYS A 208 -19.84 -0.42 16.91
N ALA A 209 -20.07 -1.53 17.61
CA ALA A 209 -20.94 -2.59 17.11
C ALA A 209 -22.39 -2.13 16.92
N GLY A 210 -22.87 -1.23 17.79
CA GLY A 210 -24.21 -0.66 17.70
C GLY A 210 -24.38 0.46 16.68
N THR A 211 -23.28 1.04 16.19
CA THR A 211 -23.30 2.26 15.36
C THR A 211 -22.64 2.10 13.99
N GLN A 212 -21.76 1.11 13.81
CA GLN A 212 -20.89 0.96 12.62
C GLN A 212 -20.93 -0.45 12.03
N GLY A 213 -21.80 -1.35 12.53
CA GLY A 213 -21.91 -2.73 12.03
C GLY A 213 -21.06 -3.72 12.82
N LYS A 214 -20.60 -4.82 12.20
CA LYS A 214 -19.91 -5.92 12.91
C LYS A 214 -18.39 -5.85 12.88
N CYS A 215 -17.83 -5.03 12.00
CA CYS A 215 -16.39 -4.94 11.78
C CYS A 215 -15.99 -3.56 11.26
N MET A 216 -14.68 -3.30 11.25
CA MET A 216 -14.07 -2.33 10.35
C MET A 216 -13.50 -3.07 9.13
N PRO A 217 -13.80 -2.63 7.90
CA PRO A 217 -13.20 -3.23 6.73
C PRO A 217 -11.71 -2.96 6.69
N PHE A 218 -10.97 -3.96 6.27
CA PHE A 218 -9.53 -3.91 6.16
C PHE A 218 -9.11 -4.77 4.97
N PHE A 219 -8.34 -4.16 4.07
CA PHE A 219 -7.83 -4.81 2.88
C PHE A 219 -6.35 -5.11 3.08
N ARG A 220 -5.94 -6.30 2.67
CA ARG A 220 -4.56 -6.75 2.81
C ARG A 220 -3.65 -5.95 1.87
N ALA A 221 -2.43 -5.67 2.34
CA ALA A 221 -1.42 -4.99 1.54
C ALA A 221 -1.06 -5.76 0.26
N GLY A 222 -0.76 -4.99 -0.79
CA GLY A 222 -0.22 -5.46 -2.06
C GLY A 222 1.11 -6.17 -1.87
N PHE A 223 1.34 -7.16 -2.72
CA PHE A 223 2.51 -8.03 -2.64
C PHE A 223 3.07 -8.31 -4.03
N VAL A 224 4.36 -8.60 -4.09
CA VAL A 224 5.04 -8.95 -5.34
C VAL A 224 5.23 -10.45 -5.45
N CYS A 225 5.53 -10.91 -6.66
CA CYS A 225 5.95 -12.29 -6.87
C CYS A 225 7.26 -12.59 -6.14
N PRO A 226 7.49 -13.85 -5.71
CA PRO A 226 8.80 -14.23 -5.22
C PRO A 226 9.82 -14.15 -6.36
N THR A 227 11.06 -13.88 -5.99
CA THR A 227 12.16 -13.70 -6.94
C THR A 227 13.13 -14.88 -6.88
N PRO A 228 13.79 -15.23 -8.00
CA PRO A 228 14.86 -16.22 -8.00
C PRO A 228 15.95 -15.87 -6.96
N PRO A 229 16.53 -16.87 -6.27
CA PRO A 229 16.36 -18.31 -6.48
C PRO A 229 15.21 -18.93 -5.66
N TYR A 230 14.15 -18.18 -5.36
CA TYR A 230 12.95 -18.67 -4.67
C TYR A 230 13.22 -19.27 -3.28
N LYS A 231 14.13 -18.65 -2.52
CA LYS A 231 14.50 -19.10 -1.16
C LYS A 231 13.30 -19.15 -0.20
N SER A 232 12.30 -18.30 -0.45
CA SER A 232 11.02 -18.27 0.22
C SER A 232 9.95 -18.02 -0.83
N LEU A 233 8.81 -18.69 -0.67
CA LEU A 233 7.59 -18.41 -1.42
C LEU A 233 6.58 -17.62 -0.57
N ALA A 234 6.94 -17.29 0.68
CA ALA A 234 6.08 -16.50 1.54
C ALA A 234 5.78 -15.15 0.89
N ARG A 235 4.56 -14.66 1.12
CA ARG A 235 4.07 -13.41 0.52
C ARG A 235 4.96 -12.24 0.95
N GLU A 236 5.44 -11.47 -0.02
CA GLU A 236 6.30 -10.29 0.22
C GLU A 236 5.57 -9.00 -0.17
N GLN A 237 5.31 -8.13 0.81
CA GLN A 237 4.64 -6.85 0.55
C GLN A 237 5.54 -5.91 -0.27
N ILE A 238 4.92 -5.13 -1.13
CA ILE A 238 5.61 -4.17 -1.99
C ILE A 238 5.89 -2.86 -1.23
N ASN A 239 7.06 -2.27 -1.46
CA ASN A 239 7.28 -0.84 -1.24
C ASN A 239 7.08 -0.11 -2.56
N ALA A 240 6.10 0.76 -2.64
CA ALA A 240 5.79 1.57 -3.83
C ALA A 240 6.72 2.79 -3.99
N LEU A 241 7.51 3.11 -2.97
CA LEU A 241 8.45 4.24 -2.95
C LEU A 241 9.91 3.79 -3.03
N THR A 242 10.80 4.73 -3.32
CA THR A 242 12.25 4.57 -3.14
C THR A 242 12.55 4.35 -1.65
N SER A 243 13.62 3.61 -1.34
CA SER A 243 14.04 3.37 0.05
C SER A 243 15.07 4.40 0.54
N PHE A 244 15.26 5.49 -0.20
CA PHE A 244 16.26 6.52 0.09
C PHE A 244 15.56 7.77 0.61
N LEU A 245 16.23 8.54 1.47
CA LEU A 245 15.83 9.92 1.75
C LEU A 245 16.21 10.79 0.56
N ASP A 246 15.30 10.90 -0.41
CA ASP A 246 15.52 11.58 -1.68
C ASP A 246 14.37 12.51 -2.10
N ALA A 247 13.47 12.84 -1.15
CA ALA A 247 12.31 13.68 -1.37
C ALA A 247 11.36 13.15 -2.45
N SER A 248 11.24 11.82 -2.54
CA SER A 248 10.25 11.14 -3.37
C SER A 248 8.81 11.53 -3.02
N PHE A 249 8.54 11.96 -1.78
CA PHE A 249 7.22 12.52 -1.43
C PHE A 249 6.91 13.85 -2.17
N VAL A 250 7.94 14.58 -2.63
CA VAL A 250 7.81 15.76 -3.49
C VAL A 250 7.87 15.39 -4.97
N TYR A 251 8.87 14.59 -5.37
CA TYR A 251 9.19 14.36 -6.78
C TYR A 251 8.59 13.09 -7.38
N SER A 252 7.91 12.28 -6.56
CA SER A 252 7.39 10.95 -6.87
C SER A 252 8.46 9.87 -7.04
N SER A 253 8.05 8.63 -6.87
CA SER A 253 8.80 7.41 -7.23
C SER A 253 8.40 6.84 -8.60
N GLU A 254 7.46 7.49 -9.30
CA GLU A 254 6.95 7.05 -10.60
C GLU A 254 7.22 8.08 -11.71
N PRO A 255 7.92 7.74 -12.81
CA PRO A 255 8.30 8.68 -13.86
C PRO A 255 7.13 9.44 -14.49
N SER A 256 5.96 8.79 -14.65
CA SER A 256 4.77 9.44 -15.21
C SER A 256 4.23 10.53 -14.27
N LEU A 257 4.16 10.25 -12.97
CA LEU A 257 3.74 11.23 -11.97
C LEU A 257 4.81 12.32 -11.76
N ALA A 258 6.09 11.97 -11.71
CA ALA A 258 7.20 12.92 -11.64
C ALA A 258 7.17 13.91 -12.81
N SER A 259 6.85 13.44 -14.02
CA SER A 259 6.69 14.32 -15.18
C SER A 259 5.45 15.22 -15.06
N ARG A 260 4.33 14.71 -14.52
CA ARG A 260 3.09 15.47 -14.32
C ARG A 260 3.25 16.57 -13.25
N LEU A 261 4.10 16.34 -12.26
CA LEU A 261 4.38 17.29 -11.17
C LEU A 261 5.30 18.45 -11.59
N ARG A 262 5.88 18.42 -12.79
CA ARG A 262 6.77 19.46 -13.30
C ARG A 262 6.02 20.45 -14.18
N ASN A 263 6.43 21.71 -14.13
CA ASN A 263 6.06 22.69 -15.14
C ASN A 263 6.98 22.51 -16.36
N LEU A 264 6.47 21.81 -17.38
CA LEU A 264 7.20 21.57 -18.63
C LEU A 264 6.93 22.64 -19.71
N SER A 265 6.06 23.61 -19.43
CA SER A 265 5.72 24.70 -20.35
C SER A 265 6.84 25.76 -20.43
N SER A 266 7.76 25.77 -19.47
CA SER A 266 8.91 26.68 -19.44
C SER A 266 10.22 25.93 -19.17
N PRO A 267 11.37 26.44 -19.63
CA PRO A 267 12.68 25.83 -19.39
C PRO A 267 13.26 26.13 -18.00
N LEU A 268 12.47 26.67 -17.07
CA LEU A 268 12.94 27.15 -15.76
C LEU A 268 13.15 26.03 -14.73
N GLY A 269 12.72 24.79 -15.02
CA GLY A 269 12.88 23.66 -14.10
C GLY A 269 11.97 23.71 -12.87
N LEU A 270 10.85 24.42 -12.94
CA LEU A 270 9.89 24.58 -11.84
C LEU A 270 8.97 23.35 -11.69
N MET A 271 8.43 23.18 -10.48
CA MET A 271 7.30 22.28 -10.23
C MET A 271 5.99 22.94 -10.69
N ALA A 272 4.99 22.12 -10.99
CA ALA A 272 3.63 22.59 -11.23
C ALA A 272 3.06 23.17 -9.93
N VAL A 273 2.30 24.26 -10.07
CA VAL A 273 1.65 24.96 -8.95
C VAL A 273 0.18 25.15 -9.26
N ASN A 274 -0.63 25.38 -8.23
CA ASN A 274 -2.04 25.66 -8.38
C ASN A 274 -2.26 26.90 -9.27
N GLN A 275 -3.23 26.82 -10.19
CA GLN A 275 -3.59 27.91 -11.09
C GLN A 275 -4.89 28.62 -10.66
N GLU A 276 -5.59 28.06 -9.69
CA GLU A 276 -6.90 28.56 -9.22
C GLU A 276 -6.76 29.36 -7.92
N VAL A 277 -5.84 28.97 -7.03
CA VAL A 277 -5.64 29.59 -5.72
C VAL A 277 -4.18 29.84 -5.40
N SER A 278 -3.91 30.86 -4.58
CA SER A 278 -2.59 31.18 -4.04
C SER A 278 -2.72 31.67 -2.60
N ASP A 279 -1.62 31.62 -1.85
CA ASP A 279 -1.54 32.13 -0.49
C ASP A 279 -0.73 33.43 -0.48
N HIS A 280 -1.40 34.59 -0.55
CA HIS A 280 -0.73 35.90 -0.57
C HIS A 280 0.37 36.01 -1.65
N GLY A 281 0.14 35.41 -2.83
CA GLY A 281 1.11 35.36 -3.93
C GLY A 281 2.10 34.19 -3.86
N LEU A 282 2.07 33.37 -2.81
CA LEU A 282 2.82 32.13 -2.70
C LEU A 282 2.05 30.95 -3.34
N PRO A 283 2.76 29.99 -3.95
CA PRO A 283 2.12 28.89 -4.66
C PRO A 283 1.55 27.82 -3.71
N TYR A 284 0.38 27.31 -4.04
CA TYR A 284 -0.13 26.04 -3.53
C TYR A 284 0.26 24.88 -4.45
N LEU A 285 0.18 23.66 -3.93
CA LEU A 285 0.21 22.45 -4.74
C LEU A 285 -0.96 22.44 -5.75
N PRO A 286 -0.76 21.88 -6.96
CA PRO A 286 -1.86 21.72 -7.91
C PRO A 286 -2.93 20.76 -7.35
N TYR A 287 -4.18 20.90 -7.78
CA TYR A 287 -5.23 19.95 -7.40
C TYR A 287 -5.09 18.62 -8.13
N ASP A 288 -5.41 17.52 -7.45
CA ASP A 288 -5.60 16.23 -8.08
C ASP A 288 -6.98 16.15 -8.75
N SER A 289 -6.98 15.74 -10.01
CA SER A 289 -8.16 15.63 -10.84
C SER A 289 -8.96 14.34 -10.61
N LYS A 290 -8.47 13.43 -9.76
CA LYS A 290 -9.12 12.13 -9.47
C LYS A 290 -10.46 12.36 -8.76
N LYS A 291 -11.51 11.71 -9.29
CA LYS A 291 -12.85 11.67 -8.70
C LYS A 291 -13.25 10.23 -8.36
N PRO A 292 -14.03 9.98 -7.29
CA PRO A 292 -14.41 10.97 -6.27
C PRO A 292 -13.19 11.43 -5.43
N SER A 293 -13.20 12.70 -5.00
CA SER A 293 -12.18 13.27 -4.13
C SER A 293 -12.65 13.24 -2.68
N PRO A 294 -11.88 12.65 -1.74
CA PRO A 294 -12.27 12.65 -0.34
C PRO A 294 -12.22 14.05 0.29
N CYS A 295 -11.43 14.97 -0.26
CA CYS A 295 -11.34 16.36 0.21
C CYS A 295 -12.58 17.19 -0.19
N GLU A 296 -13.17 16.90 -1.35
CA GLU A 296 -14.45 17.53 -1.71
C GLU A 296 -15.59 16.95 -0.89
N PHE A 297 -15.44 15.70 -0.47
CA PHE A 297 -16.45 15.03 0.28
C PHE A 297 -16.68 15.70 1.64
N ILE A 298 -15.60 15.94 2.39
CA ILE A 298 -15.71 16.47 3.76
C ILE A 298 -16.42 17.82 3.80
N ASN A 299 -16.47 18.54 2.68
CA ASN A 299 -17.27 19.74 2.51
C ASN A 299 -17.76 19.89 1.05
N THR A 300 -18.93 19.32 0.75
CA THR A 300 -19.55 19.35 -0.59
C THR A 300 -20.02 20.74 -1.04
N THR A 301 -20.01 21.72 -0.13
CA THR A 301 -20.28 23.14 -0.44
C THR A 301 -19.02 23.82 -0.93
N ALA A 302 -17.89 23.64 -0.24
CA ALA A 302 -16.60 24.22 -0.62
C ALA A 302 -16.00 23.54 -1.86
N ARG A 303 -16.17 22.21 -1.99
CA ARG A 303 -15.72 21.40 -3.15
C ARG A 303 -14.25 21.61 -3.52
N VAL A 304 -13.38 21.66 -2.51
CA VAL A 304 -11.93 21.76 -2.71
C VAL A 304 -11.36 20.35 -2.94
N PRO A 305 -10.75 20.07 -4.12
CA PRO A 305 -10.10 18.78 -4.36
C PRO A 305 -8.86 18.59 -3.48
N CYS A 306 -8.42 17.34 -3.33
CA CYS A 306 -7.14 17.08 -2.68
C CYS A 306 -5.99 17.62 -3.52
N PHE A 307 -4.86 17.90 -2.89
CA PHE A 307 -3.65 18.30 -3.61
C PHE A 307 -3.03 17.12 -4.39
N LEU A 308 -2.23 17.45 -5.39
CA LEU A 308 -1.40 16.50 -6.12
C LEU A 308 0.06 16.69 -5.69
N ALA A 309 0.65 15.64 -5.15
CA ALA A 309 2.04 15.60 -4.68
C ALA A 309 2.75 14.32 -5.17
N GLY A 310 4.03 14.17 -4.84
CA GLY A 310 4.82 12.98 -5.16
C GLY A 310 4.31 11.69 -4.48
N LYS A 311 3.70 11.84 -3.30
CA LYS A 311 2.95 10.80 -2.58
C LYS A 311 1.52 11.24 -2.30
N GLU A 312 0.55 10.36 -2.56
CA GLU A 312 -0.89 10.65 -2.44
C GLU A 312 -1.36 10.85 -1.00
N THR A 313 -0.66 10.32 0.01
CA THR A 313 -1.00 10.56 1.42
C THR A 313 -0.56 11.94 1.91
N GLU A 314 0.40 12.60 1.27
CA GLU A 314 0.73 14.00 1.58
C GLU A 314 -0.37 14.98 1.13
N ALA A 315 -1.27 14.53 0.25
CA ALA A 315 -2.46 15.28 -0.16
C ALA A 315 -3.61 15.27 0.87
N GLN A 316 -3.40 14.67 2.04
CA GLN A 316 -4.38 14.58 3.14
C GLN A 316 -4.65 15.90 3.85
N LYS A 317 -3.87 16.95 3.56
CA LYS A 317 -4.04 18.28 4.15
C LYS A 317 -4.89 19.13 3.21
N CYS A 318 -6.18 19.25 3.53
CA CYS A 318 -7.05 20.31 3.03
C CYS A 318 -6.67 21.63 3.71
#